data_AF-A0A947ERU7-F1
#
_entry.id   AF-A0A947ERU7-F1
#
_cell.length_a   1.000
_cell.length_b   1.000
_cell.length_c   1.000
_cell.angle_alpha   90.00
_cell.angle_beta   90.00
_cell.angle_gamma   90.00
#
_symmetry.space_group_name_H-M   'P 1'
#
loop_
_entity.id
_entity.type
_entity.pdbx_description
1 polymer ?
#
loop_
_entity_poly.entity_id
_entity_poly.type
_entity_poly.pdbx_seq_one_letter_code
_entity_poly.pdbx_strand_id
1 'polypeptide(L)' 'MSIFITALIVAIALMHLYFLWLEMFAWTSRGRKVFKSLPQELFEPTKTLAANQGLYNGFLAAGLLWSTFISDPPWRTN' A
#
# COMPACT_ATOMS: atom_id res chain seq x y z
N MET A 1 -14.50 -17.04 5.54
CA MET A 1 -13.33 -16.47 6.25
C MET A 1 -13.69 -16.21 7.69
N SER A 2 -12.80 -16.50 8.63
CA SER A 2 -13.01 -16.11 10.03
C SER A 2 -12.84 -14.60 10.20
N ILE A 3 -13.48 -14.02 11.22
CA ILE A 3 -13.34 -12.60 11.57
C ILE A 3 -11.87 -12.22 11.75
N PHE A 4 -11.07 -13.12 12.33
CA PHE A 4 -9.63 -12.92 12.51
C PHE A 4 -8.89 -12.74 11.19
N ILE A 5 -9.13 -13.60 10.18
CA ILE A 5 -8.49 -13.50 8.86
C ILE A 5 -8.92 -12.21 8.16
N THR A 6 -10.21 -11.86 8.21
CA THR A 6 -10.70 -10.60 7.64
C THR A 6 -10.03 -9.39 8.28
N ALA A 7 -9.88 -9.38 9.61
CA ALA A 7 -9.21 -8.29 10.32
C ALA A 7 -7.73 -8.15 9.90
N LEU A 8 -7.01 -9.27 9.72
CA LEU A 8 -5.64 -9.26 9.22
C LEU A 8 -5.54 -8.70 7.80
N ILE A 9 -6.43 -9.11 6.89
CA ILE A 9 -6.41 -8.62 5.51
C ILE A 9 -6.66 -7.11 5.47
N VAL A 10 -7.66 -6.63 6.23
CA VAL A 10 -7.94 -5.18 6.32
C VAL A 10 -6.74 -4.43 6.90
N ALA A 11 -6.08 -4.95 7.94
CA ALA A 11 -4.89 -4.33 8.51
C ALA A 11 -3.74 -4.23 7.48
N ILE A 12 -3.52 -5.30 6.70
CA ILE A 12 -2.50 -5.32 5.64
C ILE A 12 -2.86 -4.33 4.52
N ALA A 13 -4.12 -4.27 4.10
CA ALA A 13 -4.57 -3.30 3.11
C ALA A 13 -4.36 -1.84 3.57
N LEU A 14 -4.64 -1.54 4.84
CA LEU A 14 -4.36 -0.23 5.43
C LEU A 14 -2.87 0.10 5.44
N MET A 15 -2.02 -0.89 5.71
CA MET A 15 -0.56 -0.72 5.64
C MET A 15 -0.10 -0.39 4.21
N HIS A 16 -0.65 -1.06 3.19
CA HIS A 16 -0.37 -0.72 1.79
C HIS A 16 -0.85 0.69 1.43
N LEU A 17 -2.03 1.12 1.89
CA LEU A 17 -2.52 2.49 1.68
C LEU A 17 -1.61 3.53 2.34
N TYR A 18 -1.08 3.23 3.53
CA TYR A 18 -0.11 4.09 4.20
C TYR A 18 1.19 4.21 3.39
N PHE A 19 1.73 3.10 2.88
CA PHE A 19 2.93 3.13 2.03
C PHE A 19 2.68 3.84 0.69
N LEU A 20 1.54 3.60 0.04
CA LEU A 20 1.12 4.36 -1.14
C LEU A 20 1.18 5.86 -0.87
N TRP A 21 0.58 6.30 0.24
CA TRP A 21 0.56 7.71 0.57
C TRP A 21 1.97 8.28 0.80
N LEU A 22 2.80 7.55 1.53
CA LEU A 22 4.20 7.93 1.77
C LEU A 22 5.00 8.03 0.47
N GLU A 23 4.87 7.07 -0.42
CA GLU A 23 5.70 6.92 -1.61
C GLU A 23 5.26 7.83 -2.77
N MET A 24 3.95 8.05 -2.95
CA MET A 24 3.43 8.91 -4.01
C MET A 24 3.41 10.40 -3.62
N PHE A 25 3.06 10.73 -2.37
CA PHE A 25 2.81 12.11 -1.97
C PHE A 25 3.83 12.67 -0.99
N ALA A 26 4.32 11.86 -0.06
CA ALA A 26 5.16 12.33 1.04
C ALA A 26 6.64 11.92 0.94
N TRP A 27 7.09 11.41 -0.22
CA TRP A 27 8.40 10.78 -0.38
C TRP A 27 9.56 11.69 0.03
N THR A 28 9.61 12.90 -0.51
CA THR A 28 10.68 13.87 -0.23
C THR A 28 10.50 14.62 1.09
N SER A 29 9.40 14.39 1.83
CA SER A 29 9.11 15.04 3.11
C SER A 29 9.11 14.03 4.27
N ARG A 30 8.01 13.30 4.49
CA ARG A 30 7.92 12.28 5.54
C ARG A 30 8.69 11.01 5.20
N GLY A 31 8.84 10.67 3.92
CA GLY A 31 9.61 9.50 3.47
C GLY A 31 11.03 9.51 4.01
N ARG A 32 11.71 10.67 4.01
CA ARG A 32 13.04 10.88 4.61
C ARG A 32 13.14 10.48 6.09
N LYS A 33 12.04 10.61 6.85
CA LYS A 33 11.98 10.26 8.29
C LYS A 33 11.64 8.79 8.53
N VAL A 34 10.91 8.17 7.59
CA VAL A 34 10.48 6.77 7.67
C VAL A 34 11.60 5.86 7.16
N PHE A 35 12.16 6.16 5.99
CA PHE A 35 13.23 5.38 5.35
C PHE A 35 14.62 5.90 5.74
N LYS A 36 14.94 5.88 7.04
CA LYS A 36 16.20 6.43 7.59
C LYS A 36 17.47 5.73 7.08
N SER A 37 17.35 4.50 6.59
CA SER A 37 18.46 3.74 6.00
C SER A 37 18.85 4.21 4.61
N LEU A 38 18.00 4.98 3.91
CA LEU A 38 18.31 5.52 2.59
C LEU A 38 19.07 6.86 2.73
N PRO A 39 20.16 7.06 1.96
CA PRO A 39 20.80 8.36 1.85
C PRO A 39 19.82 9.47 1.46
N GLN A 40 19.89 10.61 2.14
CA GLN A 40 18.94 11.73 1.96
C GLN A 40 18.94 12.29 0.54
N GLU A 41 20.08 12.24 -0.14
CA GLU A 41 20.27 12.67 -1.53
C GLU A 41 19.51 11.79 -2.55
N LEU A 42 19.11 10.57 -2.19
CA LEU A 42 18.38 9.69 -3.10
C LEU A 42 16.89 10.05 -3.20
N PHE A 43 16.31 10.79 -2.26
CA PHE A 43 14.86 11.00 -2.24
C PHE A 43 14.34 11.87 -3.39
N GLU A 44 15.08 12.92 -3.78
CA GLU A 44 14.72 13.74 -4.95
C GLU A 44 14.80 12.96 -6.27
N PRO A 45 15.93 12.31 -6.64
CA PRO A 45 16.05 11.62 -7.92
C PRO A 45 15.16 10.37 -8.02
N THR A 46 14.81 9.73 -6.90
CA THR A 46 13.97 8.52 -6.90
C THR A 46 12.47 8.81 -6.78
N LYS A 47 12.03 10.08 -6.81
CA LYS A 47 10.62 10.45 -6.63
C LYS A 47 9.66 9.71 -7.57
N THR A 48 10.01 9.60 -8.86
CA THR A 48 9.18 8.87 -9.84
C THR A 48 9.18 7.36 -9.58
N LEU A 49 10.31 6.80 -9.19
CA LEU A 49 10.42 5.39 -8.82
C LEU A 49 9.54 5.08 -7.59
N ALA A 50 9.62 5.91 -6.56
CA ALA A 50 8.79 5.80 -5.36
C ALA A 50 7.30 5.95 -5.70
N ALA A 51 6.91 6.93 -6.53
CA ALA A 51 5.52 7.06 -6.96
C ALA A 51 5.00 5.79 -7.67
N ASN A 52 5.85 5.12 -8.46
CA ASN A 52 5.51 3.85 -9.07
C ASN A 52 5.37 2.72 -8.02
N GLN A 53 6.27 2.64 -7.02
CA GLN A 53 6.14 1.71 -5.89
C GLN A 53 4.83 1.94 -5.12
N GLY A 54 4.47 3.19 -4.89
CA GLY A 54 3.22 3.54 -4.23
C GLY A 54 2.00 3.13 -5.03
N LEU A 55 2.05 3.21 -6.36
CA LEU A 55 0.97 2.72 -7.22
C LEU A 55 0.79 1.20 -7.11
N TYR A 56 1.88 0.42 -7.06
CA TYR A 56 1.80 -1.03 -6.80
C TYR A 56 1.14 -1.33 -5.45
N ASN A 57 1.52 -0.61 -4.40
CA ASN A 57 0.87 -0.69 -3.10
C ASN A 57 -0.64 -0.40 -3.19
N GLY A 58 -1.04 0.57 -4.03
CA GLY A 58 -2.45 0.87 -4.31
C GLY A 58 -3.21 -0.29 -4.93
N PHE A 59 -2.64 -0.93 -5.95
CA PHE A 59 -3.25 -2.10 -6.57
C PHE A 59 -3.37 -3.28 -5.60
N LEU A 60 -2.37 -3.51 -4.76
CA LEU A 60 -2.42 -4.54 -3.72
C LEU A 60 -3.54 -4.25 -2.71
N ALA A 61 -3.62 -3.02 -2.19
CA ALA A 61 -4.68 -2.62 -1.28
C ALA A 61 -6.08 -2.78 -1.93
N ALA A 62 -6.23 -2.34 -3.18
CA ALA A 62 -7.47 -2.46 -3.92
C ALA A 62 -7.89 -3.93 -4.11
N GLY A 63 -6.94 -4.80 -4.50
CA GLY A 63 -7.20 -6.23 -4.67
C GLY A 63 -7.58 -6.93 -3.36
N LEU A 64 -6.90 -6.62 -2.25
CA LEU A 64 -7.21 -7.16 -0.92
C LEU A 64 -8.60 -6.72 -0.44
N LEU A 65 -8.94 -5.43 -0.57
CA LEU A 65 -10.26 -4.93 -0.17
C LEU A 65 -11.36 -5.49 -1.08
N TRP A 66 -11.14 -5.51 -2.39
CA TRP A 66 -12.08 -6.06 -3.36
C TRP A 66 -12.39 -7.53 -3.08
N SER A 67 -11.37 -8.39 -3.02
CA SER A 67 -11.54 -9.82 -2.76
C SER A 67 -12.17 -10.12 -1.40
N THR A 68 -11.97 -9.25 -0.40
CA THR A 68 -12.54 -9.44 0.94
C THR A 68 -14.03 -9.05 1.02
N PHE A 69 -14.45 -8.03 0.28
CA PHE A 69 -15.80 -7.45 0.38
C PHE A 69 -16.72 -7.75 -0.81
N ILE A 70 -16.20 -8.35 -1.89
CA ILE A 70 -17.03 -8.73 -3.03
C ILE A 70 -18.14 -9.69 -2.60
N SER A 71 -19.36 -9.32 -2.99
CA SER A 71 -20.57 -10.09 -2.66
C SER A 71 -21.15 -10.83 -3.87
N ASP A 72 -20.64 -10.54 -5.07
CA ASP A 72 -21.09 -11.18 -6.31
C ASP A 72 -20.75 -12.68 -6.29
N PRO A 73 -21.74 -13.60 -6.40
CA PRO A 73 -21.52 -15.02 -6.16
C PRO A 73 -20.43 -15.67 -7.05
N PRO A 74 -20.38 -15.41 -8.37
CA PRO A 74 -19.29 -15.85 -9.24
C PRO A 74 -17.87 -15.47 -8.76
N TRP A 75 -17.71 -14.30 -8.15
CA TRP A 75 -16.40 -13.73 -7.82
C TRP A 75 -16.01 -13.87 -6.34
N ARG A 76 -16.94 -14.29 -5.48
CA ARG A 76 -16.75 -14.37 -4.03
C ARG A 76 -16.05 -15.66 -3.58
N THR A 77 -16.15 -16.73 -4.35
CA THR A 77 -15.49 -18.00 -4.05
C THR A 77 -14.10 -18.02 -4.66
N ASN A 78 -13.08 -17.97 -3.81
CA ASN A 78 -11.69 -18.34 -4.16
C ASN A 78 -11.46 -19.83 -3.92
#